data_AF-A0A7X8SK77-F1
#
_entry.id   AF-A0A7X8SK77-F1
#
_cell.length_a   1.000
_cell.length_b   1.000
_cell.length_c   1.000
_cell.angle_alpha   90.00
_cell.angle_beta   90.00
_cell.angle_gamma   90.00
#
_symmetry.space_group_name_H-M   'P 1'
#
loop_
_entity.id
_entity.type
_entity.pdbx_description
1 polymer ?
#
loop_
_entity_poly.entity_id
_entity_poly.type
_entity_poly.pdbx_seq_one_letter_code
_entity_poly.pdbx_strand_id
1 'polypeptide(L)'
;MKNYEEQLLSISAEELPKPMSILPYQELITLTSIQSSKDYEIELIKLSEKLPFKISKLPTFGGYSEDWFNVEVNGFKHQLQYCERGSLDILKDCHNQLELFFEILNAVIPSFTSSAIEIANTLDVIKDQRLLIWLRMSSKIYFMYQVNHFFGKSMLTQNVTWMCQELVRMGIFETEKQAFNSKEHIIKGICLCGTPNDMAESLYHELKYS
;
A
#
# COMPACT_ATOMS: atom_id res chain seq x y z
N MET A 1 24.56 -6.46 -18.74
CA MET A 1 23.41 -6.37 -17.80
C MET A 1 22.49 -7.53 -18.12
N LYS A 2 22.01 -8.28 -17.12
CA LYS A 2 20.84 -9.14 -17.35
C LYS A 2 19.71 -8.24 -17.86
N ASN A 3 18.97 -8.71 -18.87
CA ASN A 3 17.77 -8.02 -19.31
C ASN A 3 16.75 -8.10 -18.15
N TYR A 4 16.48 -6.97 -17.50
CA TYR A 4 15.58 -6.93 -16.35
C TYR A 4 14.18 -7.38 -16.71
N GLU A 5 13.74 -7.09 -17.94
CA GLU A 5 12.46 -7.55 -18.48
C GLU A 5 12.37 -9.07 -18.42
N GLU A 6 13.39 -9.77 -18.93
CA GLU A 6 13.46 -11.23 -18.87
C GLU A 6 13.46 -11.74 -17.42
N GLN A 7 14.21 -11.09 -16.54
CA GLN A 7 14.24 -11.47 -15.13
C GLN A 7 12.86 -11.32 -14.48
N LEU A 8 12.19 -10.19 -14.66
CA LEU A 8 10.85 -9.93 -14.19
C LEU A 8 9.86 -10.99 -14.68
N LEU A 9 9.84 -11.26 -15.98
CA LEU A 9 8.90 -12.20 -16.60
C LEU A 9 9.18 -13.65 -16.19
N SER A 10 10.43 -13.99 -15.89
CA SER A 10 10.83 -15.35 -15.48
C SER A 10 10.46 -15.74 -14.06
N ILE A 11 10.23 -14.79 -13.15
CA ILE A 11 10.03 -15.08 -11.72
C ILE A 11 8.69 -15.75 -11.47
N SER A 12 8.68 -16.89 -10.82
CA SER A 12 7.44 -17.52 -10.37
C SER A 12 7.30 -17.37 -8.86
N ALA A 13 6.14 -16.91 -8.43
CA ALA A 13 5.75 -16.84 -7.03
C ALA A 13 4.82 -18.02 -6.71
N GLU A 14 4.88 -18.54 -5.49
CA GLU A 14 3.83 -19.45 -5.00
C GLU A 14 2.51 -18.68 -4.88
N GLU A 15 1.42 -19.23 -5.39
CA GLU A 15 0.11 -18.60 -5.31
C GLU A 15 -0.43 -18.62 -3.88
N LEU A 16 -0.88 -17.45 -3.42
CA LEU A 16 -1.58 -17.26 -2.15
C LEU A 16 -3.09 -17.36 -2.36
N PRO A 17 -3.88 -17.63 -1.30
CA PRO A 17 -5.32 -17.51 -1.38
C PRO A 17 -5.74 -16.10 -1.83
N LYS A 18 -6.89 -15.98 -2.49
CA LYS A 18 -7.45 -14.66 -2.81
C LYS A 18 -7.64 -13.85 -1.53
N PRO A 19 -7.20 -12.58 -1.48
CA PRO A 19 -7.34 -11.74 -0.32
C PRO A 19 -8.82 -11.49 -0.04
N MET A 20 -9.26 -11.83 1.16
CA MET A 20 -10.61 -11.55 1.63
C MET A 20 -10.57 -10.27 2.45
N SER A 21 -11.36 -9.26 2.06
CA SER A 21 -11.48 -8.02 2.83
C SER A 21 -12.12 -8.28 4.19
N ILE A 22 -11.48 -7.84 5.26
CA ILE A 22 -11.93 -8.09 6.64
C ILE A 22 -12.66 -6.90 7.23
N LEU A 23 -12.25 -5.68 6.90
CA LEU A 23 -12.93 -4.48 7.37
C LEU A 23 -14.02 -4.08 6.37
N PRO A 24 -15.31 -4.17 6.70
CA PRO A 24 -16.36 -3.67 5.84
C PRO A 24 -16.28 -2.13 5.74
N TYR A 25 -16.69 -1.56 4.61
CA TYR A 25 -16.61 -0.11 4.39
C TYR A 25 -17.40 0.71 5.44
N GLN A 26 -18.46 0.12 6.00
CA GLN A 26 -19.23 0.73 7.10
C GLN A 26 -18.37 0.97 8.36
N GLU A 27 -17.43 0.09 8.67
CA GLU A 27 -16.51 0.30 9.81
C GLU A 27 -15.43 1.34 9.48
N LEU A 28 -15.13 1.53 8.20
CA LEU A 28 -14.18 2.55 7.78
C LEU A 28 -14.81 3.94 7.76
N ILE A 29 -16.06 4.06 7.32
CA ILE A 29 -16.73 5.36 7.24
C ILE A 29 -17.01 5.95 8.62
N THR A 30 -17.13 5.14 9.68
CA THR A 30 -17.25 5.66 11.05
C THR A 30 -16.04 6.49 11.47
N LEU A 31 -14.86 6.19 10.92
CA LEU A 31 -13.65 6.98 11.16
C LEU A 31 -13.83 8.44 10.78
N THR A 32 -14.61 8.73 9.72
CA THR A 32 -14.85 10.09 9.20
C THR A 32 -15.65 11.00 10.13
N SER A 33 -16.23 10.43 11.19
CA SER A 33 -17.05 11.15 12.16
C SER A 33 -16.33 11.45 13.48
N ILE A 34 -15.11 10.94 13.67
CA ILE A 34 -14.40 11.01 14.95
C ILE A 34 -13.65 12.33 15.06
N GLN A 35 -14.04 13.23 15.95
CA GLN A 35 -13.43 14.58 16.03
C GLN A 35 -12.31 14.71 17.06
N SER A 36 -12.02 13.66 17.83
CA SER A 36 -11.01 13.65 18.88
C SER A 36 -9.85 12.74 18.47
N SER A 37 -8.62 13.23 18.60
CA SER A 37 -7.43 12.48 18.20
C SER A 37 -7.23 11.22 19.03
N LYS A 38 -7.58 11.29 20.32
CA LYS A 38 -7.56 10.15 21.23
C LYS A 38 -8.61 9.10 20.86
N ASP A 39 -9.81 9.53 20.50
CA ASP A 39 -10.88 8.61 20.09
C ASP A 39 -10.55 7.98 18.73
N TYR A 40 -9.89 8.72 17.85
CA TYR A 40 -9.41 8.23 16.56
C TYR A 40 -8.30 7.18 16.74
N GLU A 41 -7.34 7.43 17.63
CA GLU A 41 -6.30 6.46 18.02
C GLU A 41 -6.93 5.17 18.57
N ILE A 42 -7.90 5.26 19.48
CA ILE A 42 -8.59 4.10 20.04
C ILE A 42 -9.28 3.28 18.95
N GLU A 43 -10.02 3.94 18.06
CA GLU A 43 -10.73 3.22 16.98
C GLU A 43 -9.75 2.62 15.97
N LEU A 44 -8.64 3.31 15.66
CA LEU A 44 -7.57 2.76 14.83
C LEU A 44 -6.94 1.50 15.41
N ILE A 45 -6.63 1.49 16.70
CA ILE A 45 -6.10 0.30 17.39
C ILE A 45 -7.11 -0.84 17.25
N LYS A 46 -8.38 -0.58 17.54
CA LYS A 46 -9.46 -1.55 17.46
C LYS A 46 -9.66 -2.12 16.04
N LEU A 47 -9.59 -1.29 15.00
CA LEU A 47 -9.65 -1.76 13.61
C LEU A 47 -8.40 -2.55 13.22
N SER A 48 -7.23 -2.12 13.69
CA SER A 48 -5.93 -2.77 13.42
C SER A 48 -5.85 -4.18 14.01
N GLU A 49 -6.47 -4.42 15.18
CA GLU A 49 -6.55 -5.74 15.82
C GLU A 49 -7.32 -6.77 14.99
N LYS A 50 -8.19 -6.34 14.07
CA LYS A 50 -8.95 -7.23 13.19
C LYS A 50 -8.15 -7.69 11.96
N LEU A 51 -7.01 -7.07 11.67
CA LEU A 51 -6.26 -7.35 10.44
C LEU A 51 -5.65 -8.75 10.45
N PRO A 52 -5.53 -9.42 9.29
CA PRO A 52 -5.04 -10.79 9.20
C PRO A 52 -3.52 -10.88 9.26
N PHE A 53 -2.84 -9.75 9.35
CA PHE A 53 -1.40 -9.64 9.43
C PHE A 53 -1.01 -8.80 10.64
N LYS A 54 0.15 -9.12 11.20
CA LYS A 54 0.66 -8.41 12.37
C LYS A 54 1.23 -7.07 11.95
N ILE A 55 0.67 -5.99 12.49
CA ILE A 55 1.29 -4.67 12.44
C ILE A 55 2.44 -4.64 13.46
N SER A 56 3.64 -4.30 13.00
CA SER A 56 4.86 -4.35 13.81
C SER A 56 4.94 -3.21 14.83
N LYS A 57 4.40 -2.03 14.50
CA LYS A 57 4.32 -0.88 15.39
C LYS A 57 3.16 0.02 14.96
N LEU A 58 2.24 0.29 15.88
CA LEU A 58 1.18 1.26 15.65
C LEU A 58 1.73 2.70 15.78
N PRO A 59 1.14 3.67 15.07
CA PRO A 59 1.46 5.09 15.26
C PRO A 59 1.38 5.49 16.72
N THR A 60 2.37 6.26 17.18
CA THR A 60 2.25 7.01 18.42
C THR A 60 1.64 8.37 18.11
N PHE A 61 0.49 8.64 18.69
CA PHE A 61 -0.17 9.94 18.65
C PHE A 61 0.36 10.80 19.81
N GLY A 62 0.69 12.07 19.57
CA GLY A 62 0.93 13.02 20.67
C GLY A 62 2.36 13.57 20.86
N GLY A 63 3.16 13.71 19.81
CA GLY A 63 4.37 14.54 19.89
C GLY A 63 4.07 16.02 19.67
N TYR A 64 3.78 16.77 20.75
CA TYR A 64 3.69 18.24 20.71
C TYR A 64 5.12 18.82 20.58
N SER A 65 5.52 19.20 19.38
CA SER A 65 6.57 20.21 19.18
C SER A 65 5.89 21.41 18.54
N GLU A 66 6.27 22.64 18.90
CA GLU A 66 6.00 23.87 18.14
C GLU A 66 4.59 24.03 17.50
N ASP A 67 3.50 23.74 18.21
CA ASP A 67 2.10 23.86 17.72
C ASP A 67 1.66 22.82 16.65
N TRP A 68 2.30 21.64 16.61
CA TRP A 68 2.05 20.56 15.64
C TRP A 68 1.45 19.28 16.24
N PHE A 69 0.52 18.63 15.51
CA PHE A 69 0.08 17.26 15.78
C PHE A 69 0.77 16.27 14.83
N ASN A 70 1.74 15.51 15.35
CA ASN A 70 2.50 14.54 14.56
C ASN A 70 1.93 13.12 14.75
N VAL A 71 1.66 12.43 13.64
CA VAL A 71 1.57 10.96 13.63
C VAL A 71 2.94 10.44 13.22
N GLU A 72 3.64 9.81 14.16
CA GLU A 72 4.94 9.19 13.90
C GLU A 72 4.80 7.67 13.83
N VAL A 73 5.23 7.09 12.70
CA VAL A 73 5.26 5.64 12.48
C VAL A 73 6.60 5.27 11.85
N ASN A 74 7.49 4.57 12.56
CA ASN A 74 8.72 4.02 11.96
C ASN A 74 9.53 5.01 11.07
N GLY A 75 9.67 6.27 11.50
CA GLY A 75 10.37 7.31 10.73
C GLY A 75 9.52 8.02 9.66
N PHE A 76 8.29 7.56 9.41
CA PHE A 76 7.25 8.32 8.72
C PHE A 76 6.73 9.41 9.67
N LYS A 77 7.01 10.66 9.32
CA LYS A 77 6.41 11.84 9.95
C LYS A 77 5.38 12.39 8.97
N HIS A 78 4.11 12.13 9.23
CA HIS A 78 3.03 12.79 8.49
C HIS A 78 2.45 13.90 9.34
N GLN A 79 2.44 15.09 8.77
CA GLN A 79 2.02 16.32 9.41
C GLN A 79 0.48 16.39 9.38
N LEU A 80 -0.16 16.37 10.54
CA LEU A 80 -1.57 16.78 10.68
C LEU A 80 -1.54 18.22 11.21
N GLN A 81 -1.83 19.21 10.35
CA GLN A 81 -1.43 20.62 10.55
C GLN A 81 -2.25 21.42 11.60
N TYR A 82 -1.51 22.40 12.17
CA TYR A 82 -1.83 23.66 12.89
C TYR A 82 -2.83 23.66 14.05
N CYS A 83 -2.30 23.78 15.29
CA CYS A 83 -3.09 24.12 16.48
C CYS A 83 -2.87 25.59 16.87
N GLU A 84 -3.90 26.44 16.76
CA GLU A 84 -3.84 27.79 17.31
C GLU A 84 -4.15 27.75 18.82
N ARG A 85 -3.13 28.02 19.65
CA ARG A 85 -3.18 28.38 21.08
C ARG A 85 -4.36 27.83 21.91
N GLY A 86 -4.19 26.61 22.43
CA GLY A 86 -4.90 26.17 23.64
C GLY A 86 -6.33 25.64 23.46
N SER A 87 -6.77 25.43 22.22
CA SER A 87 -7.98 24.64 21.92
C SER A 87 -7.57 23.36 21.19
N LEU A 88 -7.87 22.19 21.79
CA LEU A 88 -7.68 20.86 21.20
C LEU A 88 -8.89 20.52 20.32
N ASP A 89 -9.16 21.33 19.31
CA ASP A 89 -10.19 21.04 18.32
C ASP A 89 -9.51 20.53 17.05
N ILE A 90 -9.92 19.35 16.56
CA ILE A 90 -9.59 18.93 15.20
C ILE A 90 -10.30 19.90 14.26
N LEU A 91 -9.58 20.88 13.72
CA LEU A 91 -10.10 21.72 12.65
C LEU A 91 -10.40 20.86 11.43
N LYS A 92 -11.53 21.20 10.79
CA LYS A 92 -12.25 20.50 9.72
C LYS A 92 -11.48 20.30 8.39
N ASP A 93 -10.16 20.54 8.40
CA ASP A 93 -9.26 20.45 7.25
C ASP A 93 -8.36 19.19 7.27
N CYS A 94 -8.66 18.21 8.12
CA CYS A 94 -8.30 16.83 7.77
C CYS A 94 -9.09 16.46 6.52
N HIS A 95 -8.51 16.65 5.34
CA HIS A 95 -8.94 15.93 4.15
C HIS A 95 -8.97 14.44 4.49
N ASN A 96 -10.19 13.95 4.74
CA ASN A 96 -10.61 12.57 4.93
C ASN A 96 -9.82 11.72 5.95
N GLN A 97 -10.38 11.52 7.15
CA GLN A 97 -9.83 10.60 8.17
C GLN A 97 -9.67 9.15 7.69
N LEU A 98 -10.40 8.77 6.64
CA LEU A 98 -10.23 7.52 5.92
C LEU A 98 -8.88 7.45 5.17
N GLU A 99 -8.46 8.56 4.58
CA GLU A 99 -7.19 8.70 3.87
C GLU A 99 -6.01 8.64 4.84
N LEU A 100 -6.13 9.29 6.00
CA LEU A 100 -5.15 9.15 7.08
C LEU A 100 -4.99 7.68 7.51
N PHE A 101 -6.09 6.93 7.65
CA PHE A 101 -5.99 5.52 7.99
C PHE A 101 -5.29 4.71 6.89
N PHE A 102 -5.60 4.99 5.63
CA PHE A 102 -4.91 4.38 4.49
C PHE A 102 -3.40 4.63 4.53
N GLU A 103 -2.97 5.88 4.78
CA GLU A 103 -1.54 6.24 4.84
C GLU A 103 -0.83 5.59 6.03
N ILE A 104 -1.47 5.54 7.20
CA ILE A 104 -0.97 4.82 8.36
C ILE A 104 -0.76 3.35 8.01
N LEU A 105 -1.78 2.69 7.45
CA LEU A 105 -1.69 1.30 7.03
C LEU A 105 -0.56 1.10 6.02
N ASN A 106 -0.45 1.95 5.00
CA ASN A 106 0.60 1.88 3.98
C ASN A 106 2.02 1.93 4.59
N ALA A 107 2.19 2.67 5.70
CA ALA A 107 3.44 2.74 6.44
C ALA A 107 3.71 1.52 7.33
N VAL A 108 2.67 0.88 7.89
CA VAL A 108 2.83 -0.20 8.89
C VAL A 108 2.62 -1.61 8.35
N ILE A 109 1.96 -1.79 7.20
CA ILE A 109 1.74 -3.11 6.64
C ILE A 109 3.07 -3.81 6.34
N PRO A 110 3.13 -5.16 6.44
CA PRO A 110 4.33 -5.88 6.08
C PRO A 110 4.79 -5.55 4.66
N SER A 111 6.10 -5.44 4.49
CA SER A 111 6.67 -5.12 3.17
C SER A 111 6.56 -6.27 2.17
N PHE A 112 6.46 -7.51 2.65
CA PHE A 112 6.43 -8.70 1.81
C PHE A 112 5.41 -9.71 2.32
N THR A 113 4.72 -10.39 1.40
CA THR A 113 4.00 -11.63 1.69
C THR A 113 4.98 -12.79 1.91
N SER A 114 4.51 -13.94 2.40
CA SER A 114 5.35 -15.14 2.54
C SER A 114 5.99 -15.54 1.20
N SER A 115 5.19 -15.60 0.13
CA SER A 115 5.66 -15.92 -1.22
C SER A 115 6.68 -14.89 -1.75
N ALA A 116 6.46 -13.59 -1.49
CA ALA A 116 7.42 -12.55 -1.87
C ALA A 116 8.75 -12.63 -1.10
N ILE A 117 8.73 -13.08 0.16
CA ILE A 117 9.94 -13.27 0.97
C ILE A 117 10.84 -14.34 0.34
N GLU A 118 10.26 -15.44 -0.15
CA GLU A 118 11.01 -16.52 -0.78
C GLU A 118 11.76 -16.00 -2.02
N ILE A 119 11.08 -15.24 -2.88
CA ILE A 119 11.72 -14.62 -4.04
C ILE A 119 12.78 -13.62 -3.58
N ALA A 120 12.47 -12.72 -2.65
CA ALA A 120 13.39 -11.71 -2.17
C ALA A 120 14.70 -12.29 -1.62
N ASN A 121 14.66 -13.47 -0.98
CA ASN A 121 15.83 -14.18 -0.49
C ASN A 121 16.75 -14.73 -1.60
N THR A 122 16.25 -14.87 -2.82
CA THR A 122 17.06 -15.31 -3.99
C THR A 122 17.72 -14.16 -4.74
N LEU A 123 17.33 -12.91 -4.43
CA LEU A 123 17.77 -11.71 -5.14
C LEU A 123 18.96 -11.05 -4.43
N ASP A 124 19.82 -10.41 -5.22
CA ASP A 124 20.92 -9.59 -4.72
C ASP A 124 20.39 -8.21 -4.31
N VAL A 125 20.53 -7.85 -3.04
CA VAL A 125 20.00 -6.59 -2.47
C VAL A 125 20.54 -5.33 -3.15
N ILE A 126 21.73 -5.40 -3.75
CA ILE A 126 22.36 -4.27 -4.43
C ILE A 126 21.99 -4.27 -5.92
N LYS A 127 22.01 -5.43 -6.58
CA LYS A 127 21.78 -5.52 -8.03
C LYS A 127 20.30 -5.53 -8.42
N ASP A 128 19.44 -6.09 -7.58
CA ASP A 128 18.03 -6.36 -7.88
C ASP A 128 17.07 -5.40 -7.14
N GLN A 129 17.54 -4.20 -6.77
CA GLN A 129 16.76 -3.22 -6.00
C GLN A 129 15.39 -2.91 -6.59
N ARG A 130 15.29 -2.77 -7.91
CA ARG A 130 14.04 -2.47 -8.62
C ARG A 130 13.02 -3.58 -8.46
N LEU A 131 13.48 -4.83 -8.57
CA LEU A 131 12.64 -6.00 -8.42
C LEU A 131 12.19 -6.19 -6.96
N LEU A 132 13.08 -5.90 -6.00
CA LEU A 132 12.72 -5.85 -4.58
C LEU A 132 11.64 -4.80 -4.31
N ILE A 133 11.68 -3.64 -4.98
CA ILE A 133 10.62 -2.62 -4.88
C ILE A 133 9.31 -3.14 -5.48
N TRP A 134 9.35 -3.80 -6.65
CA TRP A 134 8.15 -4.40 -7.25
C TRP A 134 7.50 -5.46 -6.35
N LEU A 135 8.30 -6.34 -5.76
CA LEU A 135 7.83 -7.34 -4.79
C LEU A 135 7.14 -6.67 -3.60
N ARG A 136 7.68 -5.56 -3.10
CA ARG A 136 7.06 -4.78 -2.02
C ARG A 136 5.73 -4.17 -2.45
N MET A 137 5.70 -3.52 -3.61
CA MET A 137 4.49 -2.89 -4.14
C MET A 137 3.38 -3.91 -4.39
N SER A 138 3.72 -5.02 -5.03
CA SER A 138 2.81 -6.16 -5.22
C SER A 138 2.25 -6.66 -3.89
N SER A 139 3.11 -6.86 -2.88
CA SER A 139 2.70 -7.31 -1.56
C SER A 139 1.76 -6.32 -0.87
N LYS A 140 2.04 -5.01 -1.00
CA LYS A 140 1.18 -3.95 -0.45
C LYS A 140 -0.21 -3.94 -1.07
N ILE A 141 -0.32 -4.19 -2.38
CA ILE A 141 -1.62 -4.33 -3.05
C ILE A 141 -2.40 -5.47 -2.39
N TYR A 142 -1.78 -6.65 -2.27
CA TYR A 142 -2.40 -7.83 -1.68
C TYR A 142 -2.90 -7.58 -0.26
N PHE A 143 -2.04 -7.03 0.62
CA PHE A 143 -2.42 -6.71 2.00
C PHE A 143 -3.53 -5.67 2.08
N MET A 144 -3.49 -4.62 1.25
CA MET A 144 -4.55 -3.61 1.27
C MET A 144 -5.90 -4.16 0.83
N TYR A 145 -5.94 -5.11 -0.12
CA TYR A 145 -7.18 -5.84 -0.45
C TYR A 145 -7.68 -6.72 0.70
N GLN A 146 -6.79 -7.28 1.53
CA GLN A 146 -7.18 -8.00 2.75
C GLN A 146 -7.76 -7.07 3.82
N VAL A 147 -7.31 -5.81 3.86
CA VAL A 147 -7.94 -4.80 4.73
C VAL A 147 -9.33 -4.48 4.21
N ASN A 148 -9.41 -3.89 3.01
CA ASN A 148 -10.64 -3.43 2.40
C ASN A 148 -10.46 -3.17 0.91
N HIS A 149 -11.47 -3.49 0.11
CA HIS A 149 -11.44 -3.31 -1.34
C HIS A 149 -11.13 -1.86 -1.80
N PHE A 150 -11.66 -0.84 -1.11
CA PHE A 150 -11.37 0.57 -1.41
C PHE A 150 -9.88 0.90 -1.25
N PHE A 151 -9.27 0.47 -0.15
CA PHE A 151 -7.82 0.64 0.07
C PHE A 151 -6.99 -0.17 -0.92
N GLY A 152 -7.41 -1.40 -1.22
CA GLY A 152 -6.81 -2.23 -2.25
C GLY A 152 -6.74 -1.52 -3.60
N LYS A 153 -7.85 -0.91 -4.03
CA LYS A 153 -7.94 -0.18 -5.31
C LYS A 153 -7.05 1.07 -5.35
N SER A 154 -7.01 1.85 -4.26
CA SER A 154 -6.13 3.01 -4.16
C SER A 154 -4.65 2.59 -4.25
N MET A 155 -4.26 1.54 -3.52
CA MET A 155 -2.90 1.00 -3.55
C MET A 155 -2.52 0.42 -4.92
N LEU A 156 -3.46 -0.30 -5.55
CA LEU A 156 -3.32 -0.85 -6.90
C LEU A 156 -3.03 0.25 -7.91
N THR A 157 -3.82 1.32 -7.91
CA THR A 157 -3.64 2.47 -8.82
C THR A 157 -2.25 3.08 -8.65
N GLN A 158 -1.89 3.44 -7.41
CA GLN A 158 -0.59 4.08 -7.12
C GLN A 158 0.59 3.21 -7.56
N ASN A 159 0.56 1.92 -7.21
CA ASN A 159 1.67 1.01 -7.50
C ASN A 159 1.77 0.64 -8.97
N VAL A 160 0.66 0.46 -9.68
CA VAL A 160 0.69 0.19 -11.13
C VAL A 160 1.18 1.41 -11.91
N THR A 161 0.78 2.64 -11.52
CA THR A 161 1.35 3.87 -12.10
C THR A 161 2.86 3.90 -11.94
N TRP A 162 3.38 3.58 -10.75
CA TRP A 162 4.82 3.53 -10.53
C TRP A 162 5.50 2.42 -11.35
N MET A 163 4.91 1.22 -11.44
CA MET A 163 5.44 0.13 -12.27
C MET A 163 5.56 0.55 -13.74
N CYS A 164 4.55 1.24 -14.29
CA CYS A 164 4.58 1.77 -15.65
C CYS A 164 5.71 2.80 -15.83
N GLN A 165 5.86 3.73 -14.90
CA GLN A 165 6.96 4.71 -14.90
C GLN A 165 8.32 4.01 -14.90
N GLU A 166 8.45 2.95 -14.11
CA GLU A 166 9.69 2.21 -13.99
C GLU A 166 10.03 1.47 -15.28
N LEU A 167 9.06 0.82 -15.93
CA LEU A 167 9.27 0.18 -17.24
C LEU A 167 9.75 1.17 -18.31
N VAL A 168 9.25 2.41 -18.29
CA VAL A 168 9.69 3.49 -19.20
C VAL A 168 11.11 3.94 -18.86
N ARG A 169 11.42 4.16 -17.58
CA ARG A 169 12.78 4.53 -17.13
C ARG A 169 13.82 3.47 -17.50
N MET A 170 13.40 2.23 -17.66
CA MET A 170 14.24 1.10 -18.08
C MET A 170 14.41 0.98 -19.58
N GLY A 171 13.70 1.79 -20.37
CA GLY A 171 13.72 1.73 -21.83
C GLY A 171 13.01 0.50 -22.40
N ILE A 172 12.16 -0.19 -21.60
CA ILE A 172 11.35 -1.32 -22.09
C ILE A 172 10.19 -0.80 -22.95
N PHE A 173 9.59 0.33 -22.54
CA PHE A 173 8.55 1.03 -23.31
C PHE A 173 8.90 2.52 -23.44
N GLU A 174 8.39 3.17 -24.49
CA GLU A 174 8.64 4.60 -24.72
C GLU A 174 7.76 5.49 -23.85
N THR A 175 6.55 5.02 -23.49
CA THR A 175 5.57 5.79 -22.72
C THR A 175 4.86 4.94 -21.67
N GLU A 176 4.39 5.57 -20.60
CA GLU A 176 3.65 4.90 -19.51
C GLU A 176 2.37 4.24 -20.03
N LYS A 177 1.74 4.85 -21.05
CA LYS A 177 0.56 4.29 -21.73
C LYS A 177 0.88 3.00 -22.47
N GLN A 178 2.03 2.91 -23.14
CA GLN A 178 2.46 1.65 -23.78
C GLN A 178 2.73 0.59 -22.70
N ALA A 179 3.43 0.96 -21.63
CA ALA A 179 3.71 0.06 -20.51
C ALA A 179 2.43 -0.51 -19.87
N PHE A 180 1.45 0.35 -19.56
CA PHE A 180 0.16 -0.07 -19.01
C PHE A 180 -0.65 -0.96 -19.97
N ASN A 181 -0.53 -0.75 -21.27
CA ASN A 181 -1.21 -1.59 -22.27
C ASN A 181 -0.55 -2.97 -22.43
N SER A 182 0.65 -3.17 -21.90
CA SER A 182 1.29 -4.48 -21.82
C SER A 182 0.67 -5.31 -20.69
N LYS A 183 -0.44 -6.00 -21.00
CA LYS A 183 -1.19 -6.84 -20.04
C LYS A 183 -0.27 -7.82 -19.31
N GLU A 184 0.66 -8.45 -20.03
CA GLU A 184 1.62 -9.41 -19.48
C GLU A 184 2.47 -8.81 -18.35
N HIS A 185 3.05 -7.63 -18.56
CA HIS A 185 3.95 -7.00 -17.60
C HIS A 185 3.22 -6.55 -16.34
N ILE A 186 2.03 -5.98 -16.50
CA ILE A 186 1.26 -5.49 -15.35
C ILE A 186 0.74 -6.66 -14.52
N ILE A 187 0.18 -7.69 -15.15
CA ILE A 187 -0.25 -8.90 -14.43
C ILE A 187 0.94 -9.54 -13.74
N LYS A 188 2.07 -9.69 -14.43
CA LYS A 188 3.27 -10.24 -13.83
C LYS A 188 3.68 -9.48 -12.58
N GLY A 189 3.72 -8.15 -12.67
CA GLY A 189 4.03 -7.27 -11.54
C GLY A 189 3.07 -7.46 -10.36
N ILE A 190 1.77 -7.61 -10.61
CA ILE A 190 0.76 -7.87 -9.57
C ILE A 190 0.93 -9.26 -8.97
N CYS A 191 1.29 -10.27 -9.76
CA CYS A 191 1.48 -11.66 -9.32
C CYS A 191 2.79 -11.88 -8.54
N LEU A 192 3.75 -10.95 -8.55
CA LEU A 192 5.06 -11.15 -7.93
C LEU A 192 5.01 -11.51 -6.44
N CYS A 193 4.00 -11.06 -5.70
CA CYS A 193 3.82 -11.41 -4.30
C CYS A 193 3.00 -12.69 -4.04
N GLY A 194 2.65 -13.42 -5.09
CA GLY A 194 1.77 -14.59 -5.01
C GLY A 194 0.28 -14.28 -5.19
N THR A 195 -0.09 -13.09 -5.65
CA THR A 195 -1.49 -12.84 -6.06
C THR A 195 -1.90 -13.84 -7.15
N PRO A 196 -3.03 -14.57 -7.01
CA PRO A 196 -3.51 -15.49 -8.04
C PRO A 196 -3.67 -14.81 -9.40
N ASN A 197 -3.31 -15.50 -10.47
CA ASN A 197 -3.34 -14.92 -11.81
C ASN A 197 -4.74 -14.44 -12.22
N ASP A 198 -5.79 -15.19 -11.86
CA ASP A 198 -7.17 -14.82 -12.18
C ASP A 198 -7.62 -13.53 -11.48
N MET A 199 -7.16 -13.30 -10.24
CA MET A 199 -7.37 -12.06 -9.53
C MET A 199 -6.56 -10.92 -10.17
N ALA A 200 -5.28 -11.13 -10.48
CA ALA A 200 -4.44 -10.12 -11.11
C ALA A 200 -5.02 -9.66 -12.46
N GLU A 201 -5.57 -10.59 -13.25
CA GLU A 201 -6.32 -10.28 -14.46
C GLU A 201 -7.55 -9.42 -14.19
N SER A 202 -8.35 -9.78 -13.19
CA SER A 202 -9.51 -8.98 -12.78
C SER A 202 -9.12 -7.56 -12.36
N LEU A 203 -8.04 -7.41 -11.59
CA LEU A 203 -7.53 -6.13 -11.12
C LEU A 203 -7.03 -5.25 -12.29
N TYR A 204 -6.30 -5.85 -13.23
CA TYR A 204 -5.88 -5.16 -14.45
C TYR A 204 -7.08 -4.65 -15.26
N HIS A 205 -8.11 -5.50 -15.42
CA HIS A 205 -9.33 -5.12 -16.12
C HIS A 205 -10.10 -4.03 -15.39
N GLU A 206 -10.16 -4.07 -14.06
CA GLU A 206 -10.76 -3.01 -13.26
C GLU A 206 -10.08 -1.66 -13.52
N LEU A 207 -8.74 -1.60 -13.47
CA LEU A 207 -7.99 -0.37 -13.77
C LEU A 207 -8.18 0.13 -15.21
N LYS A 208 -8.32 -0.78 -16.17
CA LYS A 208 -8.39 -0.43 -17.60
C LYS A 208 -9.73 0.18 -17.98
N TYR A 209 -10.79 -0.16 -17.25
CA TYR A 209 -12.17 0.20 -17.58
C TYR A 209 -12.88 1.00 -16.47
N SER A 210 -12.18 1.36 -15.39
CA SER A 210 -12.67 2.25 -14.32
C SER A 210 -12.78 3.70 -14.75
#